data_AF-A0AAD8YMJ1-F1
#
_entry.id   AF-A0AAD8YMJ1-F1
#
_cell.length_a   1.000
_cell.length_b   1.000
_cell.length_c   1.000
_cell.angle_alpha   90.00
_cell.angle_beta   90.00
_cell.angle_gamma   90.00
#
_symmetry.space_group_name_H-M   'P 1'
#
loop_
_entity.id
_entity.type
_entity.pdbx_description
1 polymer ?
#
loop_
_entity_poly.entity_id
_entity_poly.type
_entity_poly.pdbx_seq_one_letter_code
_entity_poly.pdbx_strand_id
1 'polypeptide(L)'
;MTRPWWVSSNKDNESELVSWCKVNNLYLNVDKTKEMIDDFRRARQDHSPLAINGSSMEIIKNIKFLGVHIAENLTCSITKRAQQRFYFLRKLRKAHLPSPILTTFYRGTVESILSSCIISWFGNCTAFDCKTLQRIVRTDEKIIGVSLPSITNIYITRCIQKATNIVKDPTHPSHELFTLFHLEE
;
A
#
# COMPACT_ATOMS: atom_id res chain seq x y z
N MET A 1 8.86 -14.15 12.81
CA MET A 1 8.31 -13.60 11.55
C MET A 1 7.04 -12.85 11.90
N THR A 2 7.13 -11.55 12.19
CA THR A 2 5.98 -10.74 12.63
C THR A 2 5.21 -10.26 11.40
N ARG A 3 4.03 -10.83 11.17
CA ARG A 3 3.07 -10.38 10.16
C ARG A 3 2.50 -9.03 10.60
N PRO A 4 2.45 -8.00 9.73
CA PRO A 4 1.72 -6.77 10.01
C PRO A 4 0.23 -7.08 9.87
N TRP A 5 -0.53 -6.95 10.96
CA TRP A 5 -1.97 -7.05 10.95
C TRP A 5 -2.55 -5.67 10.68
N TRP A 6 -3.23 -5.51 9.54
CA TRP A 6 -4.06 -4.35 9.27
C TRP A 6 -5.41 -4.59 9.95
N VAL A 7 -5.69 -3.88 11.04
CA VAL A 7 -7.01 -3.91 11.68
C VAL A 7 -7.75 -2.65 11.24
N SER A 8 -8.83 -2.83 10.48
CA SER A 8 -9.85 -1.78 10.36
C SER A 8 -10.44 -1.60 11.76
N SER A 9 -10.31 -0.41 12.34
CA SER A 9 -10.75 -0.10 13.71
C SER A 9 -12.26 -0.22 13.86
N ASN A 10 -12.75 -1.44 14.09
CA ASN A 10 -13.91 -1.69 14.94
C ASN A 10 -13.39 -2.04 16.33
N LYS A 11 -13.92 -1.38 17.37
CA LYS A 11 -13.54 -1.60 18.79
C LYS A 11 -13.63 -3.07 19.21
N ASP A 12 -14.46 -3.86 18.54
CA ASP A 12 -14.63 -5.29 18.80
C ASP A 12 -13.33 -6.09 18.57
N ASN A 13 -12.51 -5.69 17.58
CA ASN A 13 -11.27 -6.37 17.22
C ASN A 13 -10.15 -6.21 18.27
N GLU A 14 -10.20 -5.14 19.09
CA GLU A 14 -9.20 -4.89 20.13
C GLU A 14 -9.31 -5.91 21.28
N SER A 15 -10.55 -6.17 21.72
CA SER A 15 -10.84 -7.14 22.77
C SER A 15 -10.45 -8.56 22.35
N GLU A 16 -10.65 -8.89 21.08
CA GLU A 16 -10.28 -10.17 20.48
C GLU A 16 -8.76 -10.32 20.40
N LEU A 17 -8.04 -9.28 19.97
CA LEU A 17 -6.57 -9.30 19.92
C LEU A 17 -5.95 -9.52 21.30
N VAL A 18 -6.43 -8.80 22.32
CA VAL A 18 -5.95 -8.93 23.70
C VAL A 18 -6.25 -10.32 24.24
N SER A 19 -7.44 -10.86 23.96
CA SER A 19 -7.82 -12.22 24.34
C SER A 19 -6.91 -13.26 23.69
N TRP A 20 -6.68 -13.14 22.38
CA TRP A 20 -5.81 -14.07 21.63
C TRP A 20 -4.36 -14.02 22.13
N CYS A 21 -3.81 -12.82 22.39
CA CYS A 21 -2.47 -12.69 22.98
C CYS A 21 -2.36 -13.40 24.32
N LYS A 22 -3.37 -13.27 25.21
CA LYS A 22 -3.42 -13.97 26.51
C LYS A 22 -3.45 -15.49 26.33
N VAL A 23 -4.31 -16.01 25.46
CA VAL A 23 -4.42 -17.44 25.17
C VAL A 23 -3.09 -18.00 24.62
N ASN A 24 -2.34 -17.19 23.88
CA ASN A 24 -1.06 -17.59 23.29
C ASN A 24 0.17 -17.22 24.13
N ASN A 25 0.00 -16.81 25.39
CA ASN A 25 1.08 -16.39 26.29
C ASN A 25 1.98 -15.28 25.70
N LEU A 26 1.39 -14.39 24.89
CA LEU A 26 2.05 -13.23 24.32
C LEU A 26 1.75 -12.00 25.18
N TYR A 27 2.81 -11.32 25.60
CA TYR A 27 2.70 -10.04 26.30
C TYR A 27 2.76 -8.88 25.30
N LEU A 28 1.74 -8.03 25.32
CA LEU A 28 1.71 -6.83 24.49
C LEU A 28 2.40 -5.66 25.20
N ASN A 29 3.52 -5.19 24.64
CA ASN A 29 4.23 -4.03 25.18
C ASN A 29 3.61 -2.74 24.64
N VAL A 30 2.82 -2.06 25.48
CA VAL A 30 2.10 -0.83 25.09
C VAL A 30 3.06 0.30 24.75
N ASP A 31 4.20 0.42 25.44
CA ASP A 31 5.18 1.49 25.19
C ASP A 31 5.80 1.42 23.78
N LYS A 32 6.00 0.20 23.28
CA LYS A 32 6.52 -0.07 21.93
C LYS A 32 5.44 -0.12 20.87
N THR A 33 4.17 -0.27 21.25
CA THR A 33 3.06 -0.35 20.32
C THR A 33 2.56 1.05 20.02
N LYS A 34 2.57 1.42 18.75
CA LYS A 34 2.13 2.74 18.30
C LYS A 34 0.92 2.55 17.41
N GLU A 35 -0.07 3.39 17.61
CA GLU A 35 -1.25 3.41 16.78
C GLU A 35 -0.99 4.32 15.59
N MET A 36 -1.18 3.82 14.38
CA MET A 36 -1.15 4.63 13.17
C MET A 36 -2.54 4.61 12.54
N ILE A 37 -3.15 5.79 12.47
CA ILE A 37 -4.52 5.95 11.96
C ILE A 37 -4.44 6.52 10.54
N ASP A 38 -5.08 5.82 9.61
CA ASP A 38 -5.27 6.31 8.24
C ASP A 38 -6.77 6.55 8.02
N ASP A 39 -7.21 7.79 8.25
CA ASP A 39 -8.61 8.20 8.06
C ASP A 39 -8.81 8.83 6.68
N PHE A 40 -9.41 8.03 5.80
CA PHE A 40 -9.71 8.41 4.42
C PHE A 40 -11.06 9.13 4.26
N ARG A 41 -11.80 9.38 5.36
CA ARG A 41 -13.08 10.10 5.31
C ARG A 41 -12.86 11.56 4.90
N ARG A 42 -13.80 12.11 4.11
CA ARG A 42 -13.76 13.53 3.68
C ARG A 42 -13.83 14.50 4.85
N ALA A 43 -14.61 14.16 5.86
CA ALA A 43 -14.63 14.83 7.15
C ALA A 43 -13.86 13.95 8.13
N ARG A 44 -12.62 14.34 8.42
CA ARG A 44 -11.81 13.67 9.44
C ARG A 44 -12.49 13.84 10.80
N GLN A 45 -12.61 12.76 11.56
CA GLN A 45 -13.03 12.86 12.96
C GLN A 45 -11.80 12.88 13.85
N ASP A 46 -11.92 13.49 15.01
CA ASP A 46 -10.92 13.29 16.06
C ASP A 46 -10.99 11.85 16.52
N HIS A 47 -9.85 11.17 16.40
CA HIS A 47 -9.70 9.80 16.86
C HIS A 47 -9.22 9.80 18.31
N SER A 48 -10.00 9.17 19.18
CA SER A 48 -9.51 8.82 20.51
C SER A 48 -8.48 7.69 20.37
N PRO A 49 -7.31 7.79 21.03
CA PRO A 49 -6.33 6.71 20.99
C PRO A 49 -6.89 5.40 21.52
N LEU A 50 -6.46 4.29 20.92
CA LEU A 50 -6.73 2.94 21.41
C LEU A 50 -6.08 2.74 22.79
N ALA A 51 -6.77 2.01 23.66
CA ALA A 51 -6.39 1.86 25.06
C ALA A 51 -6.35 0.38 25.44
N ILE A 52 -5.14 -0.21 25.46
CA ILE A 52 -4.96 -1.60 25.85
C ILE A 52 -4.67 -1.69 27.35
N ASN A 53 -5.50 -2.47 28.06
CA ASN A 53 -5.45 -2.62 29.52
C ASN A 53 -5.49 -1.27 30.28
N GLY A 54 -6.16 -0.25 29.73
CA GLY A 54 -6.26 1.08 30.31
C GLY A 54 -5.07 2.01 30.03
N SER A 55 -4.05 1.55 29.30
CA SER A 55 -2.94 2.38 28.83
C SER A 55 -3.17 2.84 27.40
N SER A 56 -3.27 4.17 27.22
CA SER A 56 -3.45 4.82 25.92
C SER A 56 -2.21 4.66 25.06
N MET A 57 -2.37 4.23 23.81
CA MET A 57 -1.28 4.19 22.84
C MET A 57 -0.96 5.58 22.31
N GLU A 58 0.29 5.77 21.88
CA GLU A 58 0.69 6.96 21.15
C GLU A 58 0.24 6.87 19.70
N ILE A 59 -0.56 7.85 19.25
CA ILE A 59 -0.94 8.01 17.85
C ILE A 59 0.22 8.66 17.09
N ILE A 60 0.70 8.00 16.04
CA ILE A 60 1.81 8.47 15.22
C ILE A 60 1.40 8.71 13.77
N LYS A 61 2.05 9.69 13.14
CA LYS A 61 1.82 10.04 11.72
C LYS A 61 2.81 9.39 10.77
N ASN A 62 3.91 8.85 11.29
CA ASN A 62 4.89 8.13 10.50
C ASN A 62 5.63 7.10 11.36
N ILE A 63 6.00 5.98 10.77
CA ILE A 63 6.80 4.93 11.38
C ILE A 63 7.75 4.33 10.37
N LYS A 64 8.95 3.95 10.82
CA LYS A 64 9.82 3.06 10.06
C LYS A 64 9.55 1.62 10.51
N PHE A 65 8.84 0.87 9.68
CA PHE A 65 8.52 -0.53 9.96
C PHE A 65 9.27 -1.43 8.98
N LEU A 66 10.10 -2.34 9.52
CA LEU A 66 10.94 -3.27 8.73
C LEU A 66 11.75 -2.59 7.61
N GLY A 67 12.28 -1.39 7.89
CA GLY A 67 13.05 -0.61 6.91
C GLY A 67 12.22 0.26 5.97
N VAL A 68 10.89 0.14 5.98
CA VAL A 68 9.97 0.92 5.16
C VAL A 68 9.39 2.07 5.99
N HIS A 69 9.55 3.31 5.53
CA HIS A 69 8.81 4.43 6.10
C HIS A 69 7.36 4.38 5.61
N ILE A 70 6.44 4.18 6.56
CA ILE A 70 5.00 4.25 6.43
C ILE A 70 4.60 5.61 7.02
N ALA A 71 3.83 6.41 6.28
CA ALA A 71 3.42 7.74 6.70
C ALA A 71 1.93 7.93 6.41
N GLU A 72 1.26 8.77 7.20
CA GLU A 72 -0.17 9.12 7.08
C GLU A 72 -0.52 9.57 5.65
N ASN A 73 0.45 10.12 4.91
CA ASN A 73 0.31 10.40 3.48
C ASN A 73 1.18 9.46 2.63
N LEU A 74 0.70 8.22 2.45
CA LEU A 74 1.31 7.21 1.60
C LEU A 74 1.55 7.74 0.17
N THR A 75 0.57 8.45 -0.42
CA THR A 75 0.67 9.02 -1.77
C THR A 75 1.87 9.95 -1.93
N CYS A 76 2.10 10.86 -0.97
CA CYS A 76 3.23 11.79 -1.00
C CYS A 76 4.58 11.06 -0.94
N SER A 77 4.68 10.04 -0.08
CA SER A 77 5.91 9.25 0.05
C SER A 77 6.24 8.47 -1.23
N ILE A 78 5.24 7.85 -1.85
CA ILE A 78 5.36 7.09 -3.10
C ILE A 78 5.73 8.01 -4.25
N THR A 79 5.07 9.18 -4.33
CA THR A 79 5.33 10.19 -5.36
C THR A 79 6.78 10.65 -5.32
N LYS A 80 7.29 10.99 -4.13
CA LYS A 80 8.70 11.43 -3.96
C LYS A 80 9.69 10.33 -4.36
N ARG A 81 9.46 9.08 -3.93
CA ARG A 81 10.33 7.94 -4.27
C ARG A 81 10.33 7.64 -5.77
N ALA A 82 9.17 7.70 -6.43
CA ALA A 82 9.07 7.52 -7.87
C ALA A 82 9.79 8.65 -8.64
N GLN A 83 9.57 9.90 -8.24
CA GLN A 83 10.20 11.07 -8.87
C GLN A 83 11.72 11.05 -8.77
N GLN A 84 12.30 10.52 -7.69
CA GLN A 84 13.75 10.34 -7.55
C GLN A 84 14.34 9.45 -8.67
N ARG A 85 13.55 8.55 -9.26
CA ARG A 85 14.00 7.66 -10.34
C ARG A 85 14.04 8.34 -11.71
N PHE A 86 13.35 9.47 -11.89
CA PHE A 86 13.37 10.22 -13.14
C PHE A 86 14.78 10.66 -13.53
N TYR A 87 15.64 10.97 -12.56
CA TYR A 87 17.02 11.36 -12.83
C TYR A 87 17.75 10.27 -13.63
N PHE A 88 17.66 9.03 -13.17
CA PHE A 88 18.30 7.88 -13.83
C PHE A 88 17.64 7.59 -15.17
N LEU A 89 16.31 7.61 -15.26
CA LEU A 89 15.62 7.39 -16.53
C LEU A 89 16.00 8.43 -17.60
N ARG A 90 16.12 9.71 -17.22
CA ARG A 90 16.60 10.78 -18.12
C ARG A 90 18.05 10.57 -18.54
N LYS A 91 18.92 10.12 -17.62
CA LYS A 91 20.32 9.81 -17.94
C LYS A 91 20.42 8.65 -18.95
N LEU A 92 19.65 7.59 -18.76
CA LEU A 92 19.58 6.45 -19.68
C LEU A 92 19.06 6.88 -21.06
N ARG A 93 18.04 7.75 -21.10
CA ARG A 93 17.56 8.32 -22.37
C ARG A 93 18.63 9.18 -23.06
N LYS A 94 19.37 9.99 -22.31
CA LYS A 94 20.47 10.80 -22.83
C LYS A 94 21.63 9.93 -23.37
N ALA A 95 21.81 8.73 -22.84
CA ALA A 95 22.75 7.75 -23.35
C ALA A 95 22.24 6.99 -24.60
N HIS A 96 21.15 7.44 -25.22
CA HIS A 96 20.56 6.85 -26.43
C HIS A 96 20.18 5.38 -26.32
N LEU A 97 19.84 4.92 -25.10
CA LEU A 97 19.34 3.55 -24.94
C LEU A 97 17.96 3.38 -25.62
N PRO A 98 17.73 2.21 -26.25
CA PRO A 98 16.49 1.94 -26.96
C PRO A 98 15.31 1.85 -26.00
N SER A 99 14.12 2.24 -26.47
CA SER A 99 12.91 2.30 -25.66
C SER A 99 12.57 1.02 -24.88
N PRO A 100 12.75 -0.21 -25.42
CA PRO A 100 12.50 -1.45 -24.67
C PRO A 100 13.33 -1.58 -23.38
N ILE A 101 14.60 -1.12 -23.40
CA ILE A 101 15.46 -1.15 -22.21
C ILE A 101 14.96 -0.12 -21.19
N LEU A 102 14.58 1.07 -21.66
CA LEU A 102 14.01 2.12 -20.80
C LEU A 102 12.68 1.69 -20.17
N THR A 103 11.81 1.00 -20.92
CA THR A 103 10.56 0.42 -20.42
C THR A 103 10.84 -0.64 -19.35
N THR A 104 11.84 -1.49 -19.57
CA THR A 104 12.24 -2.51 -18.57
C THR A 104 12.75 -1.85 -17.30
N PHE A 105 13.57 -0.81 -17.42
CA PHE A 105 14.04 -0.02 -16.29
C PHE A 105 12.88 0.66 -15.53
N TYR A 106 11.93 1.26 -16.24
CA TYR A 106 10.72 1.84 -15.67
C TYR A 106 9.92 0.79 -14.86
N ARG A 107 9.65 -0.37 -15.45
CA ARG A 107 8.93 -1.47 -14.79
C ARG A 107 9.62 -1.90 -13.50
N GLY A 108 10.94 -2.04 -13.53
CA GLY A 108 11.72 -2.48 -12.39
C GLY A 108 11.88 -1.44 -11.28
N THR A 109 11.85 -0.14 -11.60
CA THR A 109 12.24 0.91 -10.63
C THR A 109 11.13 1.89 -10.26
N VAL A 110 10.28 2.29 -11.19
CA VAL A 110 9.18 3.23 -10.94
C VAL A 110 7.89 2.47 -10.73
N GLU A 111 7.53 1.59 -11.68
CA GLU A 111 6.29 0.81 -11.58
C GLU A 111 6.31 -0.09 -10.35
N SER A 112 7.46 -0.66 -9.98
CA SER A 112 7.61 -1.43 -8.74
C SER A 112 7.29 -0.61 -7.48
N ILE A 113 7.71 0.65 -7.42
CA ILE A 113 7.38 1.56 -6.32
C ILE A 113 5.87 1.86 -6.31
N LEU A 114 5.33 2.22 -7.48
CA LEU A 114 3.90 2.51 -7.64
C LEU A 114 3.02 1.31 -7.28
N SER A 115 3.45 0.10 -7.62
CA SER A 115 2.68 -1.14 -7.46
C SER A 115 2.87 -1.85 -6.12
N SER A 116 3.95 -1.56 -5.38
CA SER A 116 4.37 -2.30 -4.17
C SER A 116 3.25 -2.56 -3.16
N CYS A 117 2.38 -1.57 -2.92
CA CYS A 117 1.21 -1.69 -2.05
C CYS A 117 -0.04 -1.06 -2.67
N ILE A 118 -0.11 -0.87 -3.99
CA ILE A 118 -1.17 -0.07 -4.63
C ILE A 118 -2.59 -0.53 -4.26
N ILE A 119 -2.76 -1.85 -4.04
CA ILE A 119 -4.05 -2.46 -3.67
C ILE A 119 -4.56 -1.95 -2.32
N SER A 120 -3.67 -1.61 -1.37
CA SER A 120 -4.08 -1.25 0.00
C SER A 120 -4.48 0.21 0.16
N TRP A 121 -4.02 1.11 -0.71
CA TRP A 121 -4.21 2.56 -0.52
C TRP A 121 -4.84 3.28 -1.73
N PHE A 122 -4.74 2.73 -2.95
CA PHE A 122 -5.22 3.44 -4.15
C PHE A 122 -6.74 3.62 -4.18
N GLY A 123 -7.50 2.66 -3.65
CA GLY A 123 -8.96 2.77 -3.53
C GLY A 123 -9.40 3.96 -2.66
N ASN A 124 -8.53 4.43 -1.78
CA ASN A 124 -8.78 5.57 -0.89
C ASN A 124 -8.13 6.88 -1.36
N CYS A 125 -7.50 6.90 -2.54
CA CYS A 125 -6.89 8.11 -3.07
C CYS A 125 -7.94 9.17 -3.43
N THR A 126 -7.61 10.44 -3.13
CA THR A 126 -8.39 11.55 -3.65
C THR A 126 -8.19 11.70 -5.16
N ALA A 127 -9.09 12.41 -5.84
CA ALA A 127 -8.91 12.74 -7.26
C ALA A 127 -7.60 13.52 -7.52
N PHE A 128 -7.12 14.29 -6.53
CA PHE A 128 -5.85 14.99 -6.59
C PHE A 128 -4.65 14.01 -6.54
N ASP A 129 -4.71 13.02 -5.66
CA ASP A 129 -3.69 11.97 -5.54
C ASP A 129 -3.57 11.15 -6.83
N CYS A 130 -4.71 10.70 -7.36
CA CYS A 130 -4.77 9.98 -8.64
C CYS A 130 -4.15 10.79 -9.79
N LYS A 131 -4.46 12.09 -9.87
CA LYS A 131 -3.86 13.00 -10.87
C LYS A 131 -2.35 13.13 -10.68
N THR A 132 -1.88 13.21 -9.43
CA THR A 132 -0.45 13.33 -9.11
C THR A 132 0.32 12.09 -9.52
N LEU A 133 -0.20 10.91 -9.21
CA LEU A 133 0.41 9.63 -9.61
C LEU A 133 0.37 9.43 -11.13
N GLN A 134 -0.74 9.80 -11.77
CA GLN A 134 -0.84 9.73 -13.23
C GLN A 134 0.16 10.67 -13.92
N ARG A 135 0.49 11.83 -13.33
CA ARG A 135 1.55 12.71 -13.85
C ARG A 135 2.92 12.04 -13.82
N ILE A 136 3.20 11.17 -12.84
CA ILE A 136 4.45 10.41 -12.80
C ILE A 136 4.55 9.51 -14.03
N VAL A 137 3.52 8.68 -14.25
CA VAL A 137 3.44 7.79 -15.41
C VAL A 137 3.56 8.56 -16.72
N ARG A 138 2.86 9.69 -16.86
CA ARG A 138 2.95 10.54 -18.07
C ARG A 138 4.32 11.16 -18.27
N THR A 139 5.06 11.45 -17.19
CA THR A 139 6.42 11.98 -17.29
C THR A 139 7.36 10.91 -17.83
N ASP A 140 7.26 9.68 -17.31
CA ASP A 140 8.07 8.56 -17.80
C ASP A 140 7.71 8.17 -19.23
N GLU A 141 6.42 8.13 -19.57
CA GLU A 141 5.93 7.89 -20.94
C GLU A 141 6.57 8.86 -21.94
N LYS A 142 6.67 10.16 -21.58
CA LYS A 142 7.35 11.17 -22.40
C LYS A 142 8.85 10.95 -22.51
N ILE A 143 9.52 10.50 -21.45
CA ILE A 143 10.97 10.24 -21.46
C ILE A 143 11.29 9.00 -22.32
N ILE A 144 10.46 7.97 -22.23
CA ILE A 144 10.66 6.69 -22.93
C ILE A 144 10.22 6.80 -24.39
N GLY A 145 9.15 7.54 -24.66
CA GLY A 145 8.53 7.66 -25.98
C GLY A 145 7.64 6.47 -26.36
N VAL A 146 7.11 5.73 -25.37
CA VAL A 146 6.21 4.58 -25.56
C VAL A 146 5.06 4.72 -24.58
N SER A 147 3.84 4.40 -25.03
CA SER A 147 2.67 4.43 -24.16
C SER A 147 2.81 3.48 -22.98
N LEU A 148 2.53 4.00 -21.78
CA LEU A 148 2.57 3.24 -20.53
C LEU A 148 1.14 3.03 -19.99
N PRO A 149 0.89 1.94 -19.24
CA PRO A 149 -0.38 1.74 -18.57
C PRO A 149 -0.69 2.90 -17.61
N SER A 150 -1.95 3.34 -17.56
CA SER A 150 -2.39 4.34 -16.58
C SER A 150 -2.23 3.82 -15.15
N ILE A 151 -2.18 4.72 -14.17
CA ILE A 151 -2.09 4.31 -12.76
C ILE A 151 -3.29 3.45 -12.35
N THR A 152 -4.48 3.76 -12.90
CA THR A 152 -5.70 2.97 -12.70
C THR A 152 -5.57 1.58 -13.31
N ASN A 153 -5.00 1.44 -14.51
CA ASN A 153 -4.79 0.14 -15.13
C ASN A 153 -3.77 -0.70 -14.33
N ILE A 154 -2.72 -0.07 -13.80
CA ILE A 154 -1.76 -0.73 -12.90
C ILE A 154 -2.49 -1.25 -11.66
N TYR A 155 -3.33 -0.42 -11.03
CA TYR A 155 -4.14 -0.82 -9.87
C TYR A 155 -5.06 -2.00 -10.19
N ILE A 156 -5.88 -1.90 -11.23
CA ILE A 156 -6.82 -2.95 -11.65
C ILE A 156 -6.07 -4.26 -11.92
N THR A 157 -4.98 -4.21 -12.69
CA THR A 157 -4.16 -5.38 -13.01
C THR A 157 -3.65 -6.07 -11.74
N ARG A 158 -3.19 -5.28 -10.76
CA ARG A 158 -2.68 -5.80 -9.49
C ARG A 158 -3.80 -6.40 -8.63
N CYS A 159 -4.98 -5.77 -8.59
CA CYS A 159 -6.14 -6.32 -7.90
C CYS A 159 -6.56 -7.67 -8.49
N ILE A 160 -6.69 -7.76 -9.81
CA ILE A 160 -7.03 -9.01 -10.51
C ILE A 160 -5.99 -10.08 -10.23
N GLN A 161 -4.70 -9.75 -10.33
CA GLN A 161 -3.63 -10.72 -10.09
C GLN A 161 -3.63 -11.21 -8.64
N LYS A 162 -3.87 -10.32 -7.67
CA LYS A 162 -3.98 -10.70 -6.26
C LYS A 162 -5.19 -11.59 -6.00
N ALA A 163 -6.37 -11.23 -6.53
CA ALA A 163 -7.57 -12.05 -6.42
C ALA A 163 -7.37 -13.43 -7.04
N THR A 164 -6.80 -13.49 -8.25
CA THR A 164 -6.47 -14.75 -8.94
C THR A 164 -5.53 -15.62 -8.10
N ASN A 165 -4.53 -15.02 -7.45
CA ASN A 165 -3.61 -15.77 -6.58
C ASN A 165 -4.29 -16.31 -5.32
N ILE A 166 -5.27 -15.58 -4.75
CA ILE A 166 -6.06 -16.04 -3.61
C ILE A 166 -6.95 -17.22 -4.02
N VAL A 167 -7.62 -17.13 -5.18
CA VAL A 167 -8.45 -18.21 -5.72
C VAL A 167 -7.61 -19.44 -6.03
N LYS A 168 -6.35 -19.29 -6.45
CA LYS A 168 -5.45 -20.41 -6.74
C LYS A 168 -4.82 -21.06 -5.51
N ASP A 169 -4.92 -20.43 -4.34
CA ASP A 169 -4.30 -20.90 -3.09
C ASP A 169 -5.39 -21.33 -2.09
N PRO A 170 -5.71 -22.63 -2.00
CA PRO A 170 -6.71 -23.15 -1.06
C PRO A 170 -6.34 -22.92 0.41
N THR A 171 -5.06 -22.66 0.73
CA THR A 171 -4.61 -22.41 2.10
C THR A 171 -4.76 -20.94 2.50
N HIS A 172 -5.11 -20.06 1.56
CA HIS A 172 -5.28 -18.65 1.83
C HIS A 172 -6.53 -18.42 2.70
N PRO A 173 -6.44 -17.65 3.80
CA PRO A 173 -7.59 -17.44 4.71
C PRO A 173 -8.84 -16.86 4.03
N SER A 174 -8.64 -16.08 2.96
CA SER A 174 -9.73 -15.50 2.16
C SER A 174 -10.13 -16.34 0.94
N HIS A 175 -9.60 -17.55 0.76
CA HIS A 175 -9.88 -18.38 -0.42
C HIS A 175 -11.39 -18.61 -0.60
N GLU A 176 -12.07 -19.07 0.45
CA GLU A 176 -13.51 -19.35 0.43
C GLU A 176 -14.33 -18.14 -0.01
N LEU A 177 -14.00 -16.94 0.52
CA LEU A 177 -14.67 -15.70 0.16
C LEU A 177 -14.54 -15.39 -1.33
N PHE A 178 -13.35 -15.57 -1.91
CA PHE A 178 -13.09 -15.26 -3.32
C PHE A 178 -13.59 -16.35 -4.28
N THR A 179 -13.71 -17.60 -3.84
CA THR A 179 -14.31 -18.68 -4.63
C THR A 179 -15.83 -18.56 -4.72
N LEU A 180 -16.50 -18.06 -3.67
CA LEU A 180 -17.95 -17.86 -3.68
C LEU A 180 -18.39 -16.83 -4.72
N PHE A 181 -17.60 -15.76 -4.92
CA PHE A 181 -17.87 -14.77 -5.97
C PHE A 181 -17.69 -15.30 -7.41
N HIS A 182 -17.04 -16.45 -7.61
CA HIS A 182 -16.93 -17.09 -8.91
C HIS A 182 -18.08 -18.07 -9.23
N LEU A 183 -19.00 -18.31 -8.28
CA LEU A 183 -20.12 -19.25 -8.42
C LEU A 183 -21.48 -18.58 -8.68
N GLU A 184 -21.52 -17.25 -8.86
CA GLU A 184 -22.75 -16.47 -9.12
C GLU A 184 -22.90 -15.94 -10.57
N GLU A 185 -22.07 -16.40 -11.51
CA GLU A 185 -22.25 -16.20 -12.97
C GLU A 185 -22.50 -17.52 -13.70
#